data_AF-A0AAU8RJM4-F1
#
_entry.id   AF-A0AAU8RJM4-F1
#
_cell.length_a   1.000
_cell.length_b   1.000
_cell.length_c   1.000
_cell.angle_alpha   90.00
_cell.angle_beta   90.00
_cell.angle_gamma   90.00
#
_symmetry.space_group_name_H-M   'P 1'
#
loop_
_entity.id
_entity.type
_entity.pdbx_description
1 polymer ?
#
loop_
_entity_poly.entity_id
_entity_poly.type
_entity_poly.pdbx_seq_one_letter_code
_entity_poly.pdbx_strand_id
1 'polypeptide(L)'
;MSVLKKIIFSISILFVVSCKSTKIVTSGAIDESLSSKAIIKAHYANALDFETISGKMKINYEDKNASQGFSVSLRMEKDKAILIFASFNIFKAYITPNRVSFYNKLDNSYFDGDFSYLSKLLGTELDFEKVQSLLLGQAILDLRDAKYDVNVANENYQLQPKKALELYKILFQIEPKYFRVSKEQISQPKEQRLLQINYTNYQEIDKKIIPNEIVISAAMDGNESLIEIEYKNIEFDRNLKFPYDIPNGFKEISLD
;
A
#
# COMPACT_ATOMS: atom_id res chain seq x y z
N MET A 1 -25.08 -2.99 57.21
CA MET A 1 -24.05 -2.44 56.28
C MET A 1 -23.04 -3.51 55.82
N SER A 2 -23.48 -4.74 55.51
CA SER A 2 -22.60 -5.83 55.05
C SER A 2 -23.11 -6.59 53.81
N VAL A 3 -24.37 -6.36 53.41
CA VAL A 3 -24.97 -7.00 52.23
C VAL A 3 -24.80 -6.12 50.98
N LEU A 4 -24.89 -4.79 51.12
CA LEU A 4 -24.73 -3.85 50.01
C LEU A 4 -23.29 -3.82 49.42
N LYS A 5 -22.26 -4.07 50.25
CA LYS A 5 -20.86 -4.16 49.80
C LYS A 5 -20.57 -5.45 49.01
N LYS A 6 -21.32 -6.53 49.24
CA LYS A 6 -21.17 -7.80 48.49
C LYS A 6 -21.80 -7.73 47.10
N ILE A 7 -22.84 -6.91 46.92
CA ILE A 7 -23.49 -6.70 45.62
C ILE A 7 -22.63 -5.82 44.71
N ILE A 8 -21.91 -4.83 45.28
CA ILE A 8 -21.00 -3.96 44.52
C ILE A 8 -19.75 -4.72 44.04
N PHE A 9 -19.29 -5.74 44.77
CA PHE A 9 -18.14 -6.56 44.35
C PHE A 9 -18.49 -7.64 43.31
N SER A 10 -19.78 -7.92 43.09
CA SER A 10 -20.24 -8.97 42.17
C SER A 10 -20.58 -8.47 40.76
N ILE A 11 -20.46 -7.16 40.50
CA ILE A 11 -20.76 -6.53 39.20
C ILE A 11 -19.52 -6.18 38.37
N SER A 12 -18.30 -6.43 38.89
CA SER A 12 -17.06 -6.08 38.20
C SER A 12 -16.43 -7.19 37.35
N ILE A 13 -17.13 -8.30 37.11
CA ILE A 13 -16.66 -9.41 36.26
C ILE A 13 -17.71 -9.66 35.20
N LEU A 14 -17.74 -8.83 34.16
CA LEU A 14 -18.36 -9.18 32.89
C LEU A 14 -17.88 -8.18 31.82
N PHE A 15 -17.40 -8.75 30.70
CA PHE A 15 -17.02 -8.08 29.45
C PHE A 15 -15.59 -7.53 29.31
N VAL A 16 -14.60 -8.41 29.51
CA VAL A 16 -13.49 -8.48 28.53
C VAL A 16 -13.73 -9.67 27.62
N VAL A 17 -14.74 -9.55 26.75
CA VAL A 17 -14.81 -10.39 25.55
C VAL A 17 -13.79 -9.80 24.59
N SER A 18 -12.54 -10.24 24.74
CA SER A 18 -11.56 -10.08 23.68
C SER A 18 -12.03 -10.97 22.52
N CYS A 19 -12.74 -10.37 21.57
CA CYS A 19 -12.89 -10.94 20.24
C CYS A 19 -11.50 -10.99 19.62
N LYS A 20 -10.72 -12.04 19.94
CA LYS A 20 -9.57 -12.42 19.12
C LYS A 20 -10.13 -12.69 17.72
N SER A 21 -9.84 -11.79 16.79
CA SER A 21 -10.04 -12.03 15.38
C SER A 21 -9.32 -13.34 15.05
N THR A 22 -10.09 -14.40 14.82
CA THR A 22 -9.53 -15.67 14.34
C THR A 22 -9.01 -15.41 12.93
N LYS A 23 -7.68 -15.29 12.81
CA LYS A 23 -7.02 -15.27 11.51
C LYS A 23 -7.43 -16.53 10.76
N ILE A 24 -8.05 -16.36 9.60
CA ILE A 24 -8.41 -17.47 8.73
C ILE A 24 -7.09 -17.96 8.11
N VAL A 25 -6.61 -19.12 8.57
CA VAL A 25 -5.47 -19.80 7.96
C VAL A 25 -6.04 -20.75 6.92
N THR A 26 -6.02 -20.35 5.65
CA THR A 26 -6.38 -21.23 4.54
C THR A 26 -5.17 -22.06 4.14
N SER A 27 -5.39 -23.21 3.50
CA SER A 27 -4.33 -23.99 2.85
C SER A 27 -3.71 -23.29 1.64
N GLY A 28 -4.13 -22.05 1.33
CA GLY A 28 -3.90 -21.38 0.07
C GLY A 28 -4.82 -21.83 -1.06
N ALA A 29 -5.67 -22.84 -0.85
CA ALA A 29 -6.68 -23.24 -1.83
C ALA A 29 -7.85 -22.25 -1.84
N ILE A 30 -8.41 -22.00 -3.02
CA ILE A 30 -9.57 -21.13 -3.17
C ILE A 30 -10.85 -21.83 -2.69
N ASP A 31 -11.56 -21.18 -1.78
CA ASP A 31 -12.91 -21.57 -1.37
C ASP A 31 -13.93 -20.69 -2.10
N GLU A 32 -14.56 -21.23 -3.14
CA GLU A 32 -15.55 -20.52 -3.96
C GLU A 32 -16.84 -20.17 -3.21
N SER A 33 -17.06 -20.74 -2.02
CA SER A 33 -18.24 -20.46 -1.20
C SER A 33 -18.14 -19.14 -0.42
N LEU A 34 -16.95 -18.53 -0.35
CA LEU A 34 -16.76 -17.29 0.39
C LEU A 34 -17.49 -16.11 -0.27
N SER A 35 -18.36 -15.47 0.51
CA SER A 35 -18.96 -14.20 0.12
C SER A 35 -17.92 -13.07 0.03
N SER A 36 -18.18 -12.06 -0.82
CA SER A 36 -17.35 -10.84 -0.88
C SER A 36 -17.13 -10.19 0.48
N LYS A 37 -18.16 -10.15 1.35
CA LYS A 37 -18.06 -9.63 2.71
C LYS A 37 -17.07 -10.42 3.58
N ALA A 38 -17.03 -11.75 3.45
CA ALA A 38 -16.09 -12.59 4.20
C ALA A 38 -14.65 -12.35 3.73
N ILE A 39 -14.44 -12.26 2.42
CA ILE A 39 -13.13 -11.98 1.80
C ILE A 39 -12.62 -10.60 2.24
N ILE A 40 -13.45 -9.57 2.15
CA ILE A 40 -13.09 -8.20 2.57
C ILE A 40 -12.79 -8.17 4.08
N LYS A 41 -13.58 -8.85 4.91
CA LYS A 41 -13.30 -8.95 6.35
C LYS A 41 -11.95 -9.62 6.62
N ALA A 42 -11.63 -10.69 5.89
CA ALA A 42 -10.36 -11.40 6.03
C ALA A 42 -9.17 -10.53 5.59
N HIS A 43 -9.32 -9.78 4.49
CA HIS A 43 -8.32 -8.83 3.99
C HIS A 43 -7.88 -7.85 5.09
N TYR A 44 -8.83 -7.14 5.71
CA TYR A 44 -8.53 -6.19 6.77
C TYR A 44 -8.10 -6.84 8.09
N ALA A 45 -8.60 -8.05 8.41
CA ALA A 45 -8.15 -8.80 9.58
C ALA A 45 -6.69 -9.29 9.46
N ASN A 46 -6.20 -9.44 8.23
CA ASN A 46 -4.84 -9.86 7.90
C ASN A 46 -3.94 -8.69 7.51
N ALA A 47 -4.37 -7.44 7.74
CA ALA A 47 -3.53 -6.26 7.54
C ALA A 47 -2.21 -6.35 8.33
N LEU A 48 -1.16 -5.74 7.78
CA LEU A 48 0.18 -5.81 8.35
C LEU A 48 0.25 -4.94 9.59
N ASP A 49 0.56 -5.56 10.73
CA ASP A 49 0.81 -4.83 11.97
C ASP A 49 2.32 -4.67 12.19
N PHE A 50 2.77 -3.42 12.34
CA PHE A 50 4.18 -3.04 12.46
C PHE A 50 4.28 -1.62 13.04
N GLU A 51 5.40 -1.32 13.68
CA GLU A 51 5.79 0.04 14.07
C GLU A 51 6.65 0.68 12.97
N THR A 52 7.69 -0.05 12.55
CA THR A 52 8.62 0.40 11.51
C THR A 52 9.01 -0.72 10.54
N ILE A 53 9.39 -0.34 9.33
CA ILE A 53 10.00 -1.20 8.33
C ILE A 53 11.32 -0.57 7.90
N SER A 54 12.37 -1.37 7.80
CA SER A 54 13.61 -0.97 7.16
C SER A 54 14.12 -2.04 6.22
N GLY A 55 14.80 -1.65 5.14
CA GLY A 55 15.39 -2.60 4.22
C GLY A 55 15.91 -1.94 2.96
N LYS A 56 16.03 -2.71 1.89
CA LYS A 56 16.41 -2.26 0.55
C LYS A 56 15.30 -2.53 -0.45
N MET A 57 15.23 -1.71 -1.48
CA MET A 57 14.40 -1.93 -2.66
C MET A 57 15.26 -1.80 -3.91
N LYS A 58 14.99 -2.61 -4.92
CA LYS A 58 15.36 -2.28 -6.29
C LYS A 58 14.13 -1.72 -6.98
N ILE A 59 14.27 -0.57 -7.62
CA ILE A 59 13.20 0.09 -8.35
C ILE A 59 13.64 0.21 -9.80
N ASN A 60 12.91 -0.41 -10.73
CA ASN A 60 13.06 -0.15 -12.15
C ASN A 60 11.91 0.75 -12.59
N TYR A 61 12.22 1.82 -13.31
CA TYR A 61 11.25 2.68 -13.96
C TYR A 61 11.48 2.63 -15.46
N GLU A 62 10.40 2.46 -16.21
CA GLU A 62 10.41 2.51 -17.67
C GLU A 62 9.24 3.35 -18.19
N ASP A 63 9.53 4.23 -19.13
CA ASP A 63 8.55 4.87 -20.01
C ASP A 63 9.10 4.90 -21.45
N LYS A 64 8.35 5.53 -22.36
CA LYS A 64 8.75 5.65 -23.77
C LYS A 64 10.10 6.35 -24.01
N ASN A 65 10.61 7.12 -23.05
CA ASN A 65 11.81 7.95 -23.17
C ASN A 65 12.98 7.41 -22.34
N ALA A 66 12.72 6.71 -21.23
CA ALA A 66 13.74 6.32 -20.27
C ALA A 66 13.45 4.94 -19.67
N SER A 67 14.50 4.13 -19.50
CA SER A 67 14.49 2.91 -18.69
C SER A 67 15.67 2.97 -17.73
N GLN A 68 15.40 2.98 -16.42
CA GLN A 68 16.41 3.19 -15.37
C GLN A 68 16.12 2.34 -14.13
N GLY A 69 17.17 1.71 -13.58
CA GLY A 69 17.10 0.91 -12.37
C GLY A 69 17.91 1.52 -11.22
N PHE A 70 17.34 1.51 -10.01
CA PHE A 70 17.93 2.09 -8.81
C PHE A 70 17.89 1.11 -7.65
N SER A 71 19.00 1.00 -6.91
CA SER A 71 19.01 0.35 -5.60
C SER A 71 18.92 1.41 -4.50
N VAL A 72 17.86 1.35 -3.70
CA VAL A 72 17.55 2.32 -2.64
C VAL A 72 17.36 1.62 -1.30
N SER A 73 17.53 2.36 -0.22
CA SER A 73 17.14 1.95 1.13
C SER A 73 15.74 2.48 1.45
N LEU A 74 14.97 1.69 2.17
CA LEU A 74 13.65 2.04 2.70
C LEU A 74 13.74 2.19 4.22
N ARG A 75 13.10 3.25 4.74
CA ARG A 75 12.66 3.34 6.13
C ARG A 75 11.20 3.78 6.13
N MET A 76 10.37 3.13 6.90
CA MET A 76 8.96 3.47 7.05
C MET A 76 8.60 3.41 8.52
N GLU A 77 7.85 4.41 8.99
CA GLU A 77 7.13 4.39 10.26
C GLU A 77 5.64 4.46 9.94
N LYS A 78 4.89 3.51 10.49
CA LYS A 78 3.46 3.35 10.21
C LYS A 78 2.72 4.66 10.41
N ASP A 79 1.86 5.02 9.45
CA ASP A 79 1.02 6.23 9.48
C ASP A 79 1.75 7.58 9.62
N LYS A 80 3.10 7.63 9.56
CA LYS A 80 3.88 8.85 9.84
C LYS A 80 4.90 9.24 8.78
N ALA A 81 5.70 8.29 8.30
CA ALA A 81 6.81 8.65 7.43
C ALA A 81 7.27 7.49 6.54
N ILE A 82 7.62 7.80 5.30
CA ILE A 82 8.31 6.91 4.37
C ILE A 82 9.53 7.67 3.85
N LEU A 83 10.72 7.13 4.08
CA LEU A 83 11.99 7.66 3.60
C LEU A 83 12.63 6.63 2.67
N ILE A 84 12.80 7.02 1.42
CA ILE A 84 13.48 6.24 0.38
C ILE A 84 14.74 7.00 0.00
N PHE A 85 15.90 6.35 0.00
CA PHE A 85 17.15 7.02 -0.31
C PHE A 85 18.17 6.13 -1.00
N ALA A 86 18.84 6.69 -1.99
CA ALA A 86 19.96 6.04 -2.66
C ALA A 86 21.27 6.22 -1.87
N SER A 87 22.25 5.36 -2.16
CA SER A 87 23.60 5.47 -1.62
C SER A 87 24.20 6.86 -1.85
N PHE A 88 25.08 7.30 -0.94
CA PHE A 88 25.71 8.63 -0.97
C PHE A 88 24.74 9.83 -0.97
N ASN A 89 23.46 9.60 -0.63
CA ASN A 89 22.43 10.63 -0.64
C ASN A 89 22.33 11.34 -2.00
N ILE A 90 22.49 10.61 -3.12
CA ILE A 90 22.28 11.16 -4.47
C ILE A 90 20.80 11.42 -4.76
N PHE A 91 19.93 10.67 -4.10
CA PHE A 91 18.48 10.83 -4.14
C PHE A 91 17.91 10.55 -2.75
N LYS A 92 16.94 11.37 -2.33
CA LYS A 92 16.07 11.08 -1.19
C LYS A 92 14.66 11.50 -1.52
N ALA A 93 13.70 10.65 -1.19
CA ALA A 93 12.29 10.98 -1.09
C ALA A 93 11.80 10.77 0.34
N TYR A 94 11.08 11.75 0.86
CA TYR A 94 10.50 11.77 2.18
C TYR A 94 9.01 12.12 2.07
N ILE A 95 8.18 11.16 2.45
CA ILE A 95 6.73 11.22 2.32
C ILE A 95 6.15 11.15 3.74
N THR A 96 5.27 12.08 4.05
CA THR A 96 4.55 12.19 5.33
C THR A 96 3.07 12.42 5.03
N PRO A 97 2.15 12.34 6.02
CA PRO A 97 0.71 12.43 5.77
C PRO A 97 0.25 13.57 4.86
N ASN A 98 0.92 14.73 4.91
CA ASN A 98 0.51 15.93 4.18
C ASN A 98 1.57 16.46 3.21
N ARG A 99 2.67 15.73 2.99
CA ARG A 99 3.82 16.26 2.23
C ARG A 99 4.60 15.17 1.54
N VAL A 100 4.90 15.38 0.26
CA VAL A 100 5.84 14.63 -0.54
C VAL A 100 7.00 15.56 -0.86
N SER A 101 8.22 15.18 -0.48
CA SER A 101 9.41 15.96 -0.78
C SER A 101 10.55 15.06 -1.23
N PHE A 102 11.20 15.39 -2.33
CA PHE A 102 12.35 14.64 -2.82
C PHE A 102 13.38 15.54 -3.48
N TYR A 103 14.62 15.06 -3.58
CA TYR A 103 15.66 15.71 -4.39
C TYR A 103 16.46 14.69 -5.17
N ASN A 104 16.98 15.12 -6.32
CA ASN A 104 17.94 14.41 -7.15
C ASN A 104 19.20 15.27 -7.35
N LYS A 105 20.35 14.78 -6.89
CA LYS A 105 21.63 15.49 -7.03
C LYS A 105 22.23 15.39 -8.43
N LEU A 106 21.78 14.45 -9.26
CA LEU A 106 22.32 14.25 -10.61
C LEU A 106 21.93 15.40 -11.55
N ASP A 107 20.72 15.94 -11.38
CA ASP A 107 20.19 17.07 -12.16
C ASP A 107 20.01 18.34 -11.31
N ASN A 108 20.38 18.30 -10.03
CA ASN A 108 20.22 19.37 -9.04
C ASN A 108 18.76 19.85 -8.93
N SER A 109 17.81 18.93 -8.91
CA SER A 109 16.38 19.22 -8.79
C SER A 109 15.78 18.77 -7.46
N TYR A 110 14.72 19.44 -7.02
CA TYR A 110 13.91 19.00 -5.88
C TYR A 110 12.43 19.26 -6.10
N PHE A 111 11.59 18.52 -5.38
CA PHE A 111 10.17 18.78 -5.25
C PHE A 111 9.83 18.88 -3.76
N ASP A 112 8.93 19.79 -3.41
CA ASP A 112 8.41 19.94 -2.07
C ASP A 112 6.94 20.40 -2.12
N GLY A 113 6.01 19.48 -1.92
CA GLY A 113 4.59 19.77 -2.06
C GLY A 113 3.70 18.68 -1.50
N ASP A 114 2.47 18.62 -2.01
CA ASP A 114 1.51 17.57 -1.67
C ASP A 114 1.65 16.34 -2.59
N PHE A 115 0.64 15.47 -2.60
CA PHE A 115 0.62 14.24 -3.40
C PHE A 115 0.33 14.46 -4.88
N SER A 116 0.19 15.69 -5.35
CA SER A 116 -0.06 16.01 -6.77
C SER A 116 1.00 15.41 -7.70
N TYR A 117 2.28 15.41 -7.30
CA TYR A 117 3.34 14.81 -8.11
C TYR A 117 3.10 13.30 -8.33
N LEU A 118 2.87 12.56 -7.24
CA LEU A 118 2.63 11.12 -7.30
C LEU A 118 1.30 10.82 -8.01
N SER A 119 0.29 11.66 -7.80
CA SER A 119 -1.02 11.51 -8.44
C SER A 119 -0.96 11.70 -9.95
N LYS A 120 -0.17 12.69 -10.40
CA LYS A 120 0.10 12.92 -11.83
C LYS A 120 0.91 11.77 -12.43
N LEU A 121 1.86 11.21 -11.69
CA LEU A 121 2.67 10.08 -12.12
C LEU A 121 1.84 8.81 -12.33
N LEU A 122 0.91 8.49 -11.41
CA LEU A 122 0.10 7.26 -11.49
C LEU A 122 -1.28 7.46 -12.15
N GLY A 123 -1.65 8.70 -12.46
CA GLY A 123 -2.92 9.04 -13.10
C GLY A 123 -4.15 8.90 -12.21
N THR A 124 -3.95 8.72 -10.91
CA THR A 124 -5.03 8.57 -9.91
C THR A 124 -4.72 9.45 -8.70
N GLU A 125 -5.74 9.87 -7.97
CA GLU A 125 -5.56 10.68 -6.77
C GLU A 125 -4.95 9.83 -5.65
N LEU A 126 -3.79 10.27 -5.15
CA LEU A 126 -3.07 9.63 -4.06
C LEU A 126 -3.03 10.51 -2.82
N ASP A 127 -2.99 9.85 -1.68
CA ASP A 127 -2.65 10.42 -0.38
C ASP A 127 -1.65 9.46 0.31
N PHE A 128 -1.26 9.79 1.54
CA PHE A 128 -0.32 8.98 2.30
C PHE A 128 -0.81 7.55 2.52
N GLU A 129 -2.09 7.36 2.86
CA GLU A 129 -2.67 6.05 3.14
C GLU A 129 -2.65 5.17 1.89
N LYS A 130 -2.97 5.73 0.72
CA LYS A 130 -2.90 5.00 -0.56
C LYS A 130 -1.47 4.61 -0.91
N VAL A 131 -0.51 5.52 -0.75
CA VAL A 131 0.92 5.23 -1.01
C VAL A 131 1.45 4.17 -0.04
N GLN A 132 1.12 4.26 1.25
CA GLN A 132 1.50 3.27 2.23
C GLN A 132 0.83 1.92 1.95
N SER A 133 -0.47 1.91 1.63
CA SER A 133 -1.22 0.68 1.29
C SER A 133 -0.64 -0.03 0.09
N LEU A 134 -0.31 0.73 -0.97
CA LEU A 134 0.37 0.23 -2.16
C LEU A 134 1.67 -0.48 -1.79
N LEU A 135 2.54 0.16 -1.01
CA LEU A 135 3.82 -0.46 -0.63
C LEU A 135 3.66 -1.72 0.24
N LEU A 136 2.52 -1.90 0.91
CA LEU A 136 2.26 -3.00 1.84
C LEU A 136 1.36 -4.12 1.26
N GLY A 137 0.93 -4.02 0.00
CA GLY A 137 0.01 -4.99 -0.60
C GLY A 137 -1.40 -4.95 0.02
N GLN A 138 -1.83 -3.78 0.45
CA GLN A 138 -3.20 -3.48 0.89
C GLN A 138 -3.96 -2.78 -0.25
N ALA A 139 -5.28 -2.92 -0.28
CA ALA A 139 -6.10 -2.23 -1.28
C ALA A 139 -5.95 -0.70 -1.10
N ILE A 140 -5.69 0.03 -2.18
CA ILE A 140 -5.53 1.49 -2.12
C ILE A 140 -6.88 2.23 -1.98
N LEU A 141 -8.00 1.53 -2.12
CA LEU A 141 -9.33 2.04 -1.83
C LEU A 141 -9.96 1.18 -0.74
N ASP A 142 -10.73 1.78 0.15
CA ASP A 142 -11.41 1.05 1.20
C ASP A 142 -12.53 0.18 0.61
N LEU A 143 -12.31 -1.14 0.60
CA LEU A 143 -13.26 -2.14 0.11
C LEU A 143 -14.54 -2.20 0.97
N ARG A 144 -14.60 -1.52 2.12
CA ARG A 144 -15.80 -1.44 2.97
C ARG A 144 -16.77 -0.36 2.48
N ASP A 145 -16.32 0.58 1.64
CA ASP A 145 -17.13 1.70 1.15
C ASP A 145 -18.11 1.30 0.04
N ALA A 146 -17.95 0.11 -0.53
CA ALA A 146 -18.80 -0.40 -1.59
C ALA A 146 -19.26 -1.84 -1.35
N LYS A 147 -20.27 -2.25 -2.14
CA LYS A 147 -20.69 -3.65 -2.25
C LYS A 147 -20.06 -4.24 -3.50
N TYR A 148 -19.56 -5.47 -3.38
CA TYR A 148 -18.86 -6.15 -4.47
C TYR A 148 -19.56 -7.45 -4.85
N ASP A 149 -19.62 -7.72 -6.15
CA ASP A 149 -19.74 -9.09 -6.67
C ASP A 149 -18.38 -9.78 -6.57
N VAL A 150 -18.40 -11.09 -6.34
CA VAL A 150 -17.20 -11.92 -6.28
C VAL A 150 -17.27 -12.98 -7.37
N ASN A 151 -16.18 -13.14 -8.09
CA ASN A 151 -15.92 -14.25 -9.00
C ASN A 151 -14.55 -14.84 -8.70
N VAL A 152 -14.25 -16.01 -9.25
CA VAL A 152 -12.89 -16.57 -9.24
C VAL A 152 -12.23 -16.28 -10.58
N ALA A 153 -11.01 -15.73 -10.54
CA ALA A 153 -10.19 -15.52 -11.72
C ALA A 153 -8.71 -15.62 -11.34
N ASN A 154 -7.92 -16.35 -12.15
CA ASN A 154 -6.48 -16.56 -11.91
C ASN A 154 -6.17 -17.06 -10.49
N GLU A 155 -6.94 -18.03 -10.00
CA GLU A 155 -6.81 -18.59 -8.65
C GLU A 155 -6.99 -17.57 -7.49
N ASN A 156 -7.57 -16.40 -7.79
CA ASN A 156 -7.84 -15.33 -6.83
C ASN A 156 -9.33 -15.00 -6.74
N TYR A 157 -9.71 -14.37 -5.64
CA TYR A 157 -11.02 -13.76 -5.46
C TYR A 157 -11.07 -12.42 -6.19
N GLN A 158 -11.80 -12.36 -7.30
CA GLN A 158 -12.01 -11.13 -8.05
C GLN A 158 -13.23 -10.37 -7.53
N LEU A 159 -13.01 -9.18 -6.99
CA LEU A 159 -14.02 -8.27 -6.48
C LEU A 159 -14.27 -7.14 -7.48
N GLN A 160 -15.53 -6.97 -7.88
CA GLN A 160 -15.97 -5.85 -8.72
C GLN A 160 -17.14 -5.12 -8.05
N PRO A 161 -17.13 -3.77 -7.97
CA PRO A 161 -18.25 -3.03 -7.38
C PRO A 161 -19.57 -3.35 -8.09
N LYS A 162 -20.62 -3.66 -7.33
CA LYS A 162 -21.97 -3.97 -7.86
C LYS A 162 -22.59 -2.78 -8.58
N LYS A 163 -22.32 -1.58 -8.06
CA LYS A 163 -22.71 -0.33 -8.71
C LYS A 163 -21.52 0.11 -9.56
N ALA A 164 -21.74 0.17 -10.88
CA ALA A 164 -20.80 0.83 -11.76
C ALA A 164 -20.60 2.27 -11.26
N LEU A 165 -19.35 2.68 -11.09
CA LEU A 165 -19.04 4.07 -10.84
C LEU A 165 -19.02 4.76 -12.21
N GLU A 166 -19.71 5.88 -12.35
CA GLU A 166 -19.84 6.55 -13.67
C GLU A 166 -18.49 6.99 -14.26
N LEU A 167 -17.52 7.28 -13.40
CA LEU A 167 -16.20 7.80 -13.76
C LEU A 167 -15.10 6.74 -13.69
N TYR A 168 -15.30 5.65 -12.93
CA TYR A 168 -14.26 4.68 -12.61
C TYR A 168 -14.71 3.25 -12.89
N LYS A 169 -13.81 2.43 -13.42
CA LYS A 169 -13.94 0.97 -13.40
C LYS A 169 -12.87 0.42 -12.48
N ILE A 170 -13.31 -0.22 -11.40
CA ILE A 170 -12.44 -0.71 -10.34
C ILE A 170 -12.52 -2.22 -10.29
N LEU A 171 -11.37 -2.88 -10.10
CA LEU A 171 -11.26 -4.31 -9.93
C LEU A 171 -10.16 -4.61 -8.91
N PHE A 172 -10.44 -5.52 -7.99
CA PHE A 172 -9.45 -6.09 -7.07
C PHE A 172 -9.41 -7.60 -7.24
N GLN A 173 -8.23 -8.20 -7.16
CA GLN A 173 -8.04 -9.62 -6.96
C GLN A 173 -7.34 -9.81 -5.61
N ILE A 174 -7.92 -10.66 -4.77
CA ILE A 174 -7.42 -10.98 -3.43
C ILE A 174 -6.93 -12.43 -3.46
N GLU A 175 -5.67 -12.66 -3.11
CA GLU A 175 -5.10 -14.01 -3.06
C GLU A 175 -5.62 -14.80 -1.85
N PRO A 176 -5.90 -16.10 -1.99
CA PRO A 176 -6.61 -16.87 -0.98
C PRO A 176 -5.77 -17.25 0.25
N LYS A 177 -4.44 -17.19 0.19
CA LYS A 177 -3.54 -17.68 1.25
C LYS A 177 -3.42 -16.70 2.41
N TYR A 178 -3.20 -15.41 2.12
CA TYR A 178 -3.08 -14.37 3.14
C TYR A 178 -4.19 -13.32 3.07
N PHE A 179 -5.11 -13.44 2.10
CA PHE A 179 -6.14 -12.43 1.81
C PHE A 179 -5.53 -11.06 1.49
N ARG A 180 -4.36 -11.02 0.84
CA ARG A 180 -3.74 -9.80 0.35
C ARG A 180 -4.11 -9.51 -1.09
N VAL A 181 -3.90 -8.28 -1.53
CA VAL A 181 -4.18 -7.92 -2.92
C VAL A 181 -3.15 -8.62 -3.81
N SER A 182 -3.58 -9.38 -4.82
CA SER A 182 -2.68 -9.87 -5.87
C SER A 182 -2.68 -8.92 -7.07
N LYS A 183 -3.82 -8.28 -7.34
CA LYS A 183 -3.96 -7.27 -8.39
C LYS A 183 -5.01 -6.23 -8.01
N GLU A 184 -4.78 -4.98 -8.35
CA GLU A 184 -5.80 -3.93 -8.33
C GLU A 184 -5.72 -3.08 -9.60
N GLN A 185 -6.87 -2.57 -10.03
CA GLN A 185 -6.99 -1.81 -11.26
C GLN A 185 -7.99 -0.68 -11.07
N ILE A 186 -7.59 0.54 -11.44
CA ILE A 186 -8.44 1.73 -11.50
C ILE A 186 -8.36 2.26 -12.92
N SER A 187 -9.48 2.19 -13.64
CA SER A 187 -9.60 2.73 -14.99
C SER A 187 -10.56 3.92 -15.00
N GLN A 188 -10.17 4.97 -15.70
CA GLN A 188 -10.94 6.18 -15.95
C GLN A 188 -11.10 6.35 -17.47
N PRO A 189 -12.12 5.73 -18.09
CA PRO A 189 -12.21 5.64 -19.54
C PRO A 189 -12.40 7.00 -20.24
N LYS A 190 -13.05 7.97 -19.58
CA LYS A 190 -13.27 9.30 -20.16
C LYS A 190 -11.96 10.07 -20.29
N GLU A 191 -11.08 9.92 -19.30
CA GLU A 191 -9.77 10.55 -19.21
C GLU A 191 -8.66 9.68 -19.83
N GLN A 192 -9.01 8.51 -20.40
CA GLN A 192 -8.07 7.55 -20.96
C GLN A 192 -6.94 7.16 -19.99
N ARG A 193 -7.27 6.99 -18.70
CA ARG A 193 -6.31 6.59 -17.66
C ARG A 193 -6.55 5.16 -17.19
N LEU A 194 -5.47 4.46 -16.92
CA LEU A 194 -5.47 3.13 -16.34
C LEU A 194 -4.29 3.00 -15.39
N LEU A 195 -4.58 2.81 -14.11
CA LEU A 195 -3.62 2.31 -13.14
C LEU A 195 -3.87 0.82 -12.92
N GLN A 196 -2.83 0.02 -12.99
CA GLN A 196 -2.83 -1.38 -12.61
C GLN A 196 -1.63 -1.66 -11.70
N ILE A 197 -1.89 -2.26 -10.54
CA ILE A 197 -0.84 -2.69 -9.61
C ILE A 197 -0.97 -4.20 -9.44
N ASN A 198 0.13 -4.92 -9.63
CA ASN A 198 0.23 -6.36 -9.39
C ASN A 198 1.23 -6.62 -8.28
N TYR A 199 0.92 -7.56 -7.39
CA TYR A 199 1.79 -8.00 -6.31
C TYR A 199 2.26 -9.41 -6.60
N THR A 200 3.52 -9.55 -6.98
CA THR A 200 4.09 -10.83 -7.41
C THR A 200 4.66 -11.55 -6.20
N ASN A 201 3.88 -12.51 -5.70
CA ASN A 201 4.15 -13.30 -4.50
C ASN A 201 4.26 -12.48 -3.20
N TYR A 202 4.04 -13.20 -2.10
CA TYR A 202 4.17 -12.66 -0.75
C TYR A 202 5.20 -13.46 0.02
N GLN A 203 6.02 -12.76 0.80
CA GLN A 203 7.00 -13.36 1.69
C GLN A 203 6.55 -13.21 3.15
N GLU A 204 6.91 -14.22 3.96
CA GLU A 204 6.73 -14.18 5.40
C GLU A 204 8.07 -13.92 6.07
N ILE A 205 8.17 -12.81 6.81
CA ILE A 205 9.35 -12.42 7.58
C ILE A 205 8.84 -12.10 8.99
N ASP A 206 9.38 -12.74 10.02
CA ASP A 206 8.94 -12.56 11.42
C ASP A 206 7.41 -12.69 11.60
N LYS A 207 6.79 -13.65 10.89
CA LYS A 207 5.34 -13.90 10.86
C LYS A 207 4.49 -12.75 10.28
N LYS A 208 5.14 -11.81 9.61
CA LYS A 208 4.52 -10.69 8.91
C LYS A 208 4.56 -10.92 7.40
N ILE A 209 3.45 -10.63 6.74
CA ILE A 209 3.27 -10.83 5.31
C ILE A 209 3.44 -9.50 4.59
N ILE A 210 4.37 -9.45 3.64
CA ILE A 210 4.69 -8.28 2.81
C ILE A 210 4.92 -8.74 1.35
N PRO A 211 4.65 -7.92 0.33
CA PRO A 211 4.97 -8.28 -1.04
C PRO A 211 6.45 -8.63 -1.20
N ASN A 212 6.76 -9.54 -2.12
CA ASN A 212 8.14 -9.70 -2.61
C ASN A 212 8.45 -8.68 -3.71
N GLU A 213 7.49 -8.50 -4.61
CA GLU A 213 7.60 -7.63 -5.76
C GLU A 213 6.28 -6.91 -6.05
N ILE A 214 6.36 -5.66 -6.51
CA ILE A 214 5.22 -4.83 -6.91
C ILE A 214 5.48 -4.36 -8.33
N VAL A 215 4.52 -4.56 -9.23
CA VAL A 215 4.57 -4.10 -10.61
C VAL A 215 3.42 -3.12 -10.84
N ILE A 216 3.74 -1.84 -11.01
CA ILE A 216 2.81 -0.74 -11.20
C ILE A 216 2.87 -0.31 -12.65
N SER A 217 1.77 -0.41 -13.37
CA SER A 217 1.63 0.10 -14.73
C SER A 217 0.61 1.22 -14.73
N ALA A 218 1.01 2.38 -15.25
CA ALA A 218 0.14 3.52 -15.44
C ALA A 218 0.12 3.93 -16.92
N ALA A 219 -1.06 3.93 -17.52
CA ALA A 219 -1.30 4.39 -18.88
C ALA A 219 -2.17 5.64 -18.86
N MET A 220 -1.73 6.72 -19.50
CA MET A 220 -2.40 8.02 -19.53
C MET A 220 -2.11 8.73 -20.86
N ASP A 221 -3.15 9.18 -21.56
CA ASP A 221 -3.03 9.99 -22.79
C ASP A 221 -2.09 9.35 -23.85
N GLY A 222 -2.15 8.02 -23.98
CA GLY A 222 -1.32 7.24 -24.91
C GLY A 222 0.13 7.02 -24.48
N ASN A 223 0.52 7.46 -23.28
CA ASN A 223 1.81 7.14 -22.68
C ASN A 223 1.64 6.02 -21.65
N GLU A 224 2.60 5.12 -21.59
CA GLU A 224 2.66 4.06 -20.59
C GLU A 224 3.94 4.22 -19.77
N SER A 225 3.82 3.97 -18.47
CA SER A 225 4.94 3.86 -17.55
C SER A 225 4.81 2.58 -16.73
N LEU A 226 5.95 2.00 -16.41
CA LEU A 226 6.10 0.78 -15.62
C LEU A 226 7.07 1.06 -14.47
N ILE A 227 6.65 0.75 -13.25
CA ILE A 227 7.48 0.78 -12.04
C ILE A 227 7.48 -0.63 -11.45
N GLU A 228 8.65 -1.23 -11.36
CA GLU A 228 8.87 -2.52 -10.69
C GLU A 228 9.64 -2.28 -9.39
N ILE A 229 9.14 -2.81 -8.27
CA ILE A 229 9.75 -2.69 -6.96
C ILE A 229 10.03 -4.10 -6.43
N GLU A 230 11.30 -4.43 -6.19
CA GLU A 230 11.72 -5.68 -5.56
C GLU A 230 12.22 -5.41 -4.13
N TYR A 231 11.61 -6.02 -3.12
CA TYR A 231 12.05 -5.89 -1.73
C TYR A 231 13.24 -6.80 -1.41
N LYS A 232 14.20 -6.27 -0.64
CA LYS A 232 15.39 -7.00 -0.17
C LYS A 232 15.70 -6.67 1.29
N ASN A 233 15.99 -7.71 2.08
CA ASN A 233 16.46 -7.59 3.46
C ASN A 233 15.53 -6.70 4.32
N ILE A 234 14.23 -7.00 4.29
CA ILE A 234 13.25 -6.32 5.13
C ILE A 234 13.44 -6.75 6.60
N GLU A 235 13.42 -5.77 7.49
CA GLU A 235 13.36 -5.93 8.94
C GLU A 235 12.20 -5.09 9.49
N PHE A 236 11.56 -5.58 10.54
CA PHE A 236 10.46 -4.90 11.21
C PHE A 236 10.86 -4.38 12.60
N ASP A 237 10.16 -3.34 13.05
CA ASP A 237 10.13 -2.86 14.43
C ASP A 237 11.53 -2.53 15.00
N ARG A 238 12.38 -1.97 14.13
CA ARG A 238 13.67 -1.40 14.52
C ARG A 238 13.50 0.05 14.96
N ASN A 239 14.39 0.52 15.82
CA ASN A 239 14.47 1.95 16.13
C ASN A 239 15.11 2.69 14.94
N LEU A 240 14.35 3.53 14.25
CA LEU A 240 14.77 4.22 13.04
C LEU A 240 14.86 5.74 13.25
N LYS A 241 15.70 6.38 12.44
CA LYS A 241 15.75 7.84 12.29
C LYS A 241 15.38 8.20 10.86
N PHE A 242 14.80 9.38 10.68
CA PHE A 242 14.34 9.88 9.38
C PHE A 242 15.02 11.22 9.01
N PRO A 243 16.36 11.26 8.83
CA PRO A 243 17.06 12.49 8.49
C PRO A 243 16.79 12.90 7.04
N TYR A 244 16.17 14.05 6.86
CA TYR A 244 15.81 14.60 5.56
C TYR A 244 15.92 16.12 5.56
N ASP A 245 16.73 16.64 4.64
CA ASP A 245 16.89 18.07 4.36
C ASP A 245 17.18 18.22 2.87
N ILE A 246 16.57 19.22 2.23
CA ILE A 246 16.82 19.56 0.82
C ILE A 246 18.14 20.36 0.77
N PRO A 247 19.12 19.97 -0.06
CA PRO A 247 20.35 20.75 -0.18
C PRO A 247 20.11 22.12 -0.81
N ASN A 248 20.89 23.12 -0.40
CA ASN A 248 20.83 24.46 -0.97
C ASN A 248 21.23 24.48 -2.45
N GLY A 249 20.62 25.38 -3.23
CA GLY A 249 20.97 25.63 -4.63
C GLY A 249 20.33 24.69 -5.65
N PHE A 250 19.39 23.84 -5.22
CA PHE A 250 18.64 22.96 -6.10
C PHE A 250 17.49 23.73 -6.76
N LYS A 251 17.08 23.30 -7.95
CA LYS A 251 15.99 23.88 -8.71
C LYS A 251 14.69 23.18 -8.37
N GLU A 252 13.66 23.94 -8.06
CA GLU A 252 12.34 23.38 -7.77
C GLU A 252 11.68 22.84 -9.04
N ILE A 253 11.07 21.66 -8.94
CA ILE A 253 10.26 21.05 -9.97
C ILE A 253 8.86 21.67 -9.86
N SER A 254 8.44 22.36 -10.91
CA SER A 254 7.07 22.86 -11.05
C SER A 254 6.20 21.80 -11.73
N LEU A 255 5.01 21.59 -11.19
CA LEU A 255 3.98 20.79 -11.85
C LEU A 255 3.16 21.70 -12.76
N ASP A 256 3.36 21.57 -14.07
CA ASP A 256 2.52 22.22 -15.09
C ASP A 256 1.10 21.65 -15.13
#